data_AF-A0A1Y5XN25-F1
#
_entry.id   AF-A0A1Y5XN25-F1
#
_cell.length_a   1.000
_cell.length_b   1.000
_cell.length_c   1.000
_cell.angle_alpha   90.00
_cell.angle_beta   90.00
_cell.angle_gamma   90.00
#
_symmetry.space_group_name_H-M   'P 1'
#
loop_
_entity.id
_entity.type
_entity.pdbx_description
1 polymer ?
#
loop_
_entity_poly.entity_id
_entity_poly.type
_entity_poly.pdbx_seq_one_letter_code
_entity_poly.pdbx_strand_id
1 'polypeptide(L)'
;MNLDVPVAGVQLGFDRLGTEIVVPMVRRKPVRLGLLGPPTPARLLAYRLVSAGASVTVVSHRQPTWKPLRTKVQSARLAIVDNPPPWPARPSTQPGGNPGPQAFFADLPSPPPLWLGDMPWTTVLHIADHVPAQSDFWHNAEAVIVNAPGHGRALADLFGRPDVSRVDSLPPGYLALVDRWRVALFRLALTPAENDLMA
;
A
#
# COMPACT_ATOMS: atom_id res chain seq x y z
N MET A 1 18.77 -15.16 20.88
CA MET A 1 19.26 -13.82 20.51
C MET A 1 18.41 -13.32 19.34
N ASN A 2 17.36 -12.55 19.61
CA ASN A 2 16.55 -11.92 18.56
C ASN A 2 17.38 -10.75 18.01
N LEU A 3 17.98 -10.91 16.84
CA LEU A 3 18.47 -9.78 16.06
C LEU A 3 17.23 -9.03 15.58
N ASP A 4 17.00 -7.85 16.17
CA ASP A 4 15.94 -6.93 15.75
C ASP A 4 16.32 -6.45 14.34
N VAL A 5 15.73 -7.08 13.33
CA VAL A 5 15.89 -6.63 11.93
C VAL A 5 15.21 -5.26 11.86
N PRO A 6 15.90 -4.20 11.42
CA PRO A 6 15.28 -2.88 11.30
C PRO A 6 14.01 -2.97 10.48
N VAL A 7 13.00 -2.18 10.86
CA VAL A 7 11.74 -2.09 10.11
C VAL A 7 12.05 -1.64 8.69
N ALA A 8 12.07 -2.58 7.76
CA ALA A 8 12.20 -2.27 6.34
C ALA A 8 10.83 -1.78 5.87
N GLY A 9 10.73 -0.50 5.59
CA GLY A 9 9.57 0.03 4.88
C GLY A 9 9.90 0.25 3.41
N VAL A 10 8.86 0.50 2.62
CA VAL A 10 8.99 0.86 1.22
C VAL A 10 8.94 2.38 1.14
N GLN A 11 10.04 3.01 0.75
CA GLN A 11 10.06 4.44 0.46
C GLN A 11 9.00 4.73 -0.62
N LEU A 12 8.28 5.84 -0.51
CA LEU A 12 7.35 6.35 -1.51
C LEU A 12 7.86 7.64 -2.15
N GLY A 13 8.53 8.48 -1.36
CA GLY A 13 9.10 9.72 -1.85
C GLY A 13 9.54 10.63 -0.72
N PHE A 14 9.44 11.94 -0.94
CA PHE A 14 9.97 12.95 -0.02
C PHE A 14 8.93 14.01 0.29
N ASP A 15 8.94 14.49 1.54
CA ASP A 15 8.21 15.68 1.93
C ASP A 15 8.90 16.97 1.46
N ARG A 16 8.32 18.13 1.81
CA ARG A 16 8.86 19.45 1.44
C ARG A 16 10.23 19.75 2.04
N LEU A 17 10.59 19.08 3.13
CA LEU A 17 11.86 19.25 3.83
C LEU A 17 12.91 18.27 3.31
N GLY A 18 12.57 17.43 2.32
CA GLY A 18 13.45 16.36 1.82
C GLY A 18 13.49 15.14 2.74
N THR A 19 12.57 15.03 3.70
CA THR A 19 12.47 13.86 4.57
C THR A 19 11.80 12.71 3.82
N GLU A 20 12.38 11.52 3.90
CA GLU A 20 11.81 10.33 3.29
C GLU A 20 10.46 9.96 3.92
N ILE A 21 9.49 9.69 3.04
CA ILE A 21 8.23 9.07 3.40
C ILE A 21 8.33 7.59 3.08
N VAL A 22 8.31 6.78 4.14
CA VAL A 22 8.45 5.33 4.10
C VAL A 22 7.17 4.70 4.65
N VAL A 23 6.64 3.71 3.93
CA VAL A 23 5.45 2.95 4.34
C VAL A 23 5.88 1.62 4.97
N PRO A 24 5.36 1.24 6.14
CA PRO A 24 5.86 0.10 6.92
C PRO A 24 5.43 -1.28 6.38
N MET A 25 5.68 -1.60 5.10
CA MET A 25 5.13 -2.79 4.41
C MET A 25 5.88 -4.11 4.63
N VAL A 26 7.07 -4.12 5.24
CA VAL A 26 7.86 -5.36 5.44
C VAL A 26 8.20 -5.51 6.92
N ARG A 27 7.30 -6.16 7.66
CA ARG A 27 7.38 -6.29 9.13
C ARG A 27 7.02 -7.68 9.61
N ARG A 28 7.55 -8.04 10.79
CA ARG A 28 7.20 -9.29 11.46
C ARG A 28 5.73 -9.34 11.91
N LYS A 29 5.04 -8.21 12.06
CA LYS A 29 3.60 -8.16 12.33
C LYS A 29 2.83 -8.00 11.02
N PRO A 30 1.57 -8.49 10.94
CA PRO A 30 0.66 -8.16 9.85
C PRO A 30 0.55 -6.66 9.66
N VAL A 31 0.51 -6.20 8.41
CA VAL A 31 0.36 -4.78 8.08
C VAL A 31 -0.89 -4.57 7.25
N ARG A 32 -1.69 -3.55 7.60
CA ARG A 32 -2.90 -3.18 6.88
C ARG A 32 -2.81 -1.72 6.46
N LEU A 33 -3.06 -1.46 5.18
CA LEU A 33 -2.93 -0.15 4.58
C LEU A 33 -4.16 0.17 3.72
N GLY A 34 -4.56 1.43 3.74
CA GLY A 34 -5.51 1.98 2.78
C GLY A 34 -4.80 2.79 1.69
N LEU A 35 -5.33 2.76 0.47
CA LEU A 35 -5.05 3.75 -0.56
C LEU A 35 -6.38 4.32 -1.04
N LEU A 36 -6.48 5.66 -1.06
CA LEU A 36 -7.62 6.38 -1.59
C LEU A 36 -7.26 7.07 -2.91
N GLY A 37 -8.07 6.82 -3.93
CA GLY A 37 -7.91 7.38 -5.28
C GLY A 37 -7.15 6.48 -6.25
N PRO A 38 -6.57 7.05 -7.34
CA PRO A 38 -5.99 6.26 -8.42
C PRO A 38 -4.87 5.30 -7.97
N PRO A 39 -4.71 4.12 -8.60
CA PRO A 39 -3.82 3.05 -8.13
C PRO A 39 -2.33 3.30 -8.37
N THR A 40 -1.91 4.48 -8.85
CA THR A 40 -0.51 4.78 -9.16
C THR A 40 0.46 4.52 -7.98
N PRO A 41 0.17 4.94 -6.74
CA PRO A 41 1.03 4.61 -5.60
C PRO A 41 1.08 3.12 -5.32
N ALA A 42 -0.03 2.40 -5.47
CA ALA A 42 -0.04 0.95 -5.31
C ALA A 42 0.80 0.25 -6.38
N ARG A 43 0.76 0.70 -7.64
CA ARG A 43 1.63 0.14 -8.69
C ARG A 43 3.11 0.31 -8.37
N LEU A 44 3.51 1.48 -7.85
CA LEU A 44 4.88 1.72 -7.38
C LEU A 44 5.25 0.80 -6.21
N LEU A 45 4.38 0.68 -5.20
CA LEU A 45 4.59 -0.19 -4.05
C LEU A 45 4.73 -1.66 -4.47
N ALA A 46 3.87 -2.14 -5.37
CA ALA A 46 3.94 -3.50 -5.89
C ALA A 46 5.29 -3.75 -6.57
N TYR A 47 5.72 -2.85 -7.45
CA TYR A 47 7.02 -2.94 -8.10
C TYR A 47 8.16 -3.00 -7.09
N ARG A 48 8.21 -2.05 -6.14
CA ARG A 48 9.28 -1.99 -5.13
C ARG A 48 9.31 -3.22 -4.23
N LEU A 49 8.15 -3.76 -3.86
CA LEU A 49 8.05 -5.00 -3.08
C LEU A 49 8.58 -6.21 -3.87
N VAL A 50 8.18 -6.34 -5.14
CA VAL A 50 8.69 -7.42 -6.02
C VAL A 50 10.21 -7.31 -6.16
N SER A 51 10.73 -6.11 -6.38
CA SER A 51 12.18 -5.84 -6.47
C SER A 51 12.91 -6.14 -5.16
N ALA A 52 12.25 -5.99 -4.01
CA ALA A 52 12.76 -6.38 -2.69
C ALA A 52 12.60 -7.88 -2.39
N GLY A 53 12.12 -8.68 -3.34
CA GLY A 53 11.98 -10.14 -3.22
C GLY A 53 10.67 -10.60 -2.57
N ALA A 54 9.72 -9.70 -2.31
CA ALA A 54 8.39 -10.07 -1.83
C ALA A 54 7.53 -10.65 -2.97
N SER A 55 6.58 -11.52 -2.62
CA SER A 55 5.54 -11.94 -3.55
C SER A 55 4.31 -11.04 -3.42
N VAL A 56 3.83 -10.50 -4.53
CA VAL A 56 2.69 -9.58 -4.59
C VAL A 56 1.57 -10.21 -5.40
N THR A 57 0.40 -10.29 -4.78
CA THR A 57 -0.87 -10.67 -5.44
C THR A 57 -1.76 -9.44 -5.49
N VAL A 58 -2.10 -9.01 -6.71
CA VAL A 58 -3.07 -7.95 -6.95
C VAL A 58 -4.36 -8.58 -7.42
N VAL A 59 -5.46 -8.27 -6.75
CA VAL A 59 -6.81 -8.65 -7.18
C VAL A 59 -7.52 -7.39 -7.61
N SER A 60 -7.88 -7.31 -8.89
CA SER A 60 -8.47 -6.10 -9.48
C SER A 60 -9.54 -6.44 -10.51
N HIS A 61 -10.69 -5.79 -10.42
CA HIS A 61 -11.66 -5.77 -11.53
C HIS A 61 -11.28 -4.72 -12.60
N ARG A 62 -10.31 -3.84 -12.30
CA ARG A 62 -9.79 -2.76 -13.16
C ARG A 62 -8.47 -3.15 -13.82
N GLN A 63 -8.37 -4.37 -14.33
CA GLN A 63 -7.14 -4.93 -14.94
C GLN A 63 -6.38 -3.99 -15.88
N PRO A 64 -7.04 -3.19 -16.76
CA PRO A 64 -6.32 -2.26 -17.64
C PRO A 64 -5.42 -1.27 -16.90
N THR A 65 -5.78 -0.84 -15.68
CA THR A 65 -4.96 0.08 -14.88
C THR A 65 -3.65 -0.54 -14.41
N TRP A 66 -3.61 -1.86 -14.29
CA TRP A 66 -2.45 -2.66 -13.88
C TRP A 66 -1.63 -3.20 -15.07
N LYS A 67 -2.11 -3.03 -16.30
CA LYS A 67 -1.46 -3.51 -17.52
C LYS A 67 0.01 -3.06 -17.67
N PRO A 68 0.39 -1.80 -17.38
CA PRO A 68 1.79 -1.39 -17.46
C PRO A 68 2.69 -2.22 -16.54
N LEU A 69 2.25 -2.42 -15.28
CA LEU A 69 2.96 -3.24 -14.31
C LEU A 69 3.05 -4.70 -14.77
N ARG A 70 1.93 -5.28 -15.22
CA ARG A 70 1.88 -6.68 -15.71
C ARG A 70 2.82 -6.93 -16.88
N THR A 71 2.88 -6.00 -17.82
CA THR A 71 3.65 -6.16 -19.06
C THR A 71 5.15 -6.00 -18.82
N LYS A 72 5.53 -5.04 -17.97
CA LYS A 72 6.92 -4.65 -17.74
C LYS A 72 7.58 -5.43 -16.60
N VAL A 73 6.83 -5.86 -15.59
CA VAL A 73 7.32 -6.68 -14.48
C VAL A 73 7.06 -8.16 -14.78
N GLN A 74 7.96 -8.76 -15.56
CA GLN A 74 7.92 -10.19 -15.90
C GLN A 74 8.52 -11.05 -14.77
N SER A 75 7.86 -11.04 -13.61
CA SER A 75 8.31 -11.77 -12.41
C SER A 75 7.31 -12.82 -11.97
N ALA A 76 7.79 -14.02 -11.64
CA ALA A 76 6.97 -15.06 -11.02
C ALA A 76 6.47 -14.69 -9.60
N ARG A 77 6.99 -13.59 -9.03
CA ARG A 77 6.57 -13.04 -7.73
C ARG A 77 5.41 -12.05 -7.85
N LEU A 78 4.99 -11.68 -9.07
CA LEU A 78 3.85 -10.81 -9.29
C LEU A 78 2.71 -11.60 -9.94
N ALA A 79 1.56 -11.65 -9.26
CA ALA A 79 0.32 -12.14 -9.82
C ALA A 79 -0.71 -11.01 -9.84
N ILE A 80 -1.35 -10.79 -10.99
CA ILE A 80 -2.47 -9.84 -11.12
C ILE A 80 -3.65 -10.65 -11.68
N VAL A 81 -4.71 -10.75 -10.91
CA VAL A 81 -5.83 -11.68 -11.14
C VAL A 81 -7.17 -10.99 -10.91
N ASP A 82 -8.25 -11.53 -11.49
CA ASP A 82 -9.60 -10.99 -11.35
C ASP A 82 -10.29 -11.49 -10.08
N ASN A 83 -10.03 -12.74 -9.70
CA ASN A 83 -10.62 -13.37 -8.53
C ASN A 83 -9.55 -13.68 -7.48
N PRO A 84 -9.84 -13.47 -6.19
CA PRO A 84 -8.87 -13.75 -5.13
C PRO A 84 -8.61 -15.26 -5.04
N PRO A 85 -7.35 -15.72 -5.18
CA PRO A 85 -7.01 -17.10 -4.88
C PRO A 85 -6.99 -17.30 -3.36
N PRO A 86 -6.90 -18.56 -2.88
CA PRO A 86 -6.46 -18.82 -1.52
C PRO A 86 -5.15 -18.07 -1.26
N TRP A 87 -5.15 -17.16 -0.29
CA TRP A 87 -4.01 -16.29 -0.03
C TRP A 87 -3.68 -16.20 1.47
N PRO A 88 -2.40 -16.27 1.84
CA PRO A 88 -1.25 -16.49 0.94
C PRO A 88 -1.16 -17.95 0.48
N ALA A 89 -0.65 -18.15 -0.74
CA ALA A 89 -0.54 -19.48 -1.35
C ALA A 89 0.49 -20.39 -0.63
N ARG A 90 1.41 -19.77 0.11
CA ARG A 90 2.43 -20.43 0.95
C ARG A 90 2.61 -19.60 2.22
N PRO A 91 3.15 -20.14 3.32
CA PRO A 91 3.51 -19.34 4.48
C PRO A 91 4.54 -18.26 4.11
N SER A 92 4.31 -17.02 4.55
CA SER A 92 5.27 -15.91 4.43
C SER A 92 6.46 -16.11 5.36
N THR A 93 7.61 -15.58 4.95
CA THR A 93 8.84 -15.62 5.75
C THR A 93 9.48 -14.24 5.82
N GLN A 94 10.48 -14.09 6.68
CA GLN A 94 11.29 -12.87 6.76
C GLN A 94 11.96 -12.52 5.40
N PRO A 95 12.41 -11.27 5.21
CA PRO A 95 13.22 -10.87 4.07
C PRO A 95 14.41 -11.82 3.82
N GLY A 96 14.67 -12.12 2.55
CA GLY A 96 15.70 -13.09 2.13
C GLY A 96 15.28 -14.56 2.25
N GLY A 97 14.16 -14.87 2.91
CA GLY A 97 13.58 -16.22 2.89
C GLY A 97 12.87 -16.55 1.57
N ASN A 98 12.55 -17.84 1.36
CA ASN A 98 11.74 -18.30 0.24
C ASN A 98 10.44 -18.93 0.79
N PRO A 99 9.26 -18.33 0.57
CA PRO A 99 8.95 -17.32 -0.44
C PRO A 99 9.30 -15.87 -0.08
N GLY A 100 9.60 -15.55 1.18
CA GLY A 100 9.83 -14.17 1.63
C GLY A 100 8.54 -13.48 2.10
N PRO A 101 8.57 -12.16 2.28
CA PRO A 101 7.38 -11.37 2.61
C PRO A 101 6.33 -11.48 1.50
N GLN A 102 5.05 -11.34 1.87
CA GLN A 102 3.95 -11.41 0.90
C GLN A 102 3.01 -10.21 1.03
N ALA A 103 2.51 -9.72 -0.10
CA ALA A 103 1.56 -8.63 -0.14
C ALA A 103 0.32 -8.97 -0.97
N PHE A 104 -0.84 -8.56 -0.47
CA PHE A 104 -2.13 -8.68 -1.13
C PHE A 104 -2.73 -7.30 -1.37
N PHE A 105 -2.88 -6.92 -2.64
CA PHE A 105 -3.43 -5.63 -3.04
C PHE A 105 -4.84 -5.86 -3.56
N ALA A 106 -5.82 -5.43 -2.78
CA ALA A 106 -7.24 -5.51 -3.11
C ALA A 106 -7.68 -4.21 -3.79
N ASP A 107 -7.77 -4.25 -5.11
CA ASP A 107 -8.36 -3.20 -5.95
C ASP A 107 -9.80 -3.59 -6.30
N LEU A 108 -10.62 -3.67 -5.25
CA LEU A 108 -11.99 -4.18 -5.29
C LEU A 108 -12.93 -3.18 -4.60
N PRO A 109 -14.23 -3.15 -4.94
CA PRO A 109 -15.16 -2.24 -4.29
C PRO A 109 -15.34 -2.51 -2.79
N SER A 110 -15.23 -3.78 -2.38
CA SER A 110 -15.40 -4.19 -0.99
C SER A 110 -14.05 -4.39 -0.30
N PRO A 111 -13.92 -3.89 0.95
CA PRO A 111 -12.69 -4.09 1.71
C PRO A 111 -12.45 -5.57 2.02
N PRO A 112 -11.19 -6.01 2.09
CA PRO A 112 -10.86 -7.35 2.54
C PRO A 112 -11.34 -7.60 3.97
N PRO A 113 -11.66 -8.86 4.32
CA PRO A 113 -11.93 -9.20 5.71
C PRO A 113 -10.67 -9.05 6.57
N LEU A 114 -10.84 -8.74 7.86
CA LEU A 114 -9.73 -8.44 8.77
C LEU A 114 -8.72 -9.59 8.88
N TRP A 115 -9.17 -10.83 8.85
CA TRP A 115 -8.32 -12.02 8.97
C TRP A 115 -7.40 -12.26 7.77
N LEU A 116 -7.68 -11.63 6.62
CA LEU A 116 -6.83 -11.79 5.44
C LEU A 116 -5.44 -11.23 5.73
N GLY A 117 -4.42 -12.08 5.61
CA GLY A 117 -3.05 -11.68 5.91
C GLY A 117 -2.79 -11.44 7.38
N ASP A 118 -3.48 -12.11 8.29
CA ASP A 118 -3.20 -12.06 9.73
C ASP A 118 -2.03 -12.99 10.12
N MET A 119 -0.91 -12.86 9.41
CA MET A 119 0.32 -13.63 9.65
C MET A 119 1.56 -12.71 9.70
N PRO A 120 2.68 -13.18 10.27
CA PRO A 120 3.94 -12.45 10.15
C PRO A 120 4.34 -12.21 8.69
N TRP A 121 4.92 -11.05 8.39
CA TRP A 121 5.46 -10.74 7.05
C TRP A 121 4.42 -10.72 5.93
N THR A 122 3.15 -10.48 6.28
CA THR A 122 2.09 -10.21 5.31
C THR A 122 1.62 -8.76 5.37
N THR A 123 1.39 -8.19 4.20
CA THR A 123 0.84 -6.84 4.05
C THR A 123 -0.41 -6.88 3.19
N VAL A 124 -1.49 -6.27 3.65
CA VAL A 124 -2.71 -6.10 2.87
C VAL A 124 -2.94 -4.63 2.60
N LEU A 125 -3.06 -4.27 1.33
CA LEU A 125 -3.39 -2.92 0.87
C LEU A 125 -4.77 -2.97 0.21
N HIS A 126 -5.71 -2.17 0.70
CA HIS A 126 -6.99 -1.98 0.03
C HIS A 126 -7.01 -0.65 -0.70
N ILE A 127 -7.37 -0.67 -1.98
CA ILE A 127 -7.48 0.50 -2.84
C ILE A 127 -8.96 0.79 -3.02
N ALA A 128 -9.38 1.99 -2.61
CA ALA A 128 -10.76 2.41 -2.68
C ALA A 128 -10.89 3.82 -3.24
N ASP A 129 -12.02 4.10 -3.87
CA ASP A 129 -12.35 5.45 -4.31
C ASP A 129 -12.92 6.29 -3.14
N HIS A 130 -13.35 5.64 -2.05
CA HIS A 130 -13.90 6.27 -0.84
C HIS A 130 -13.54 5.45 0.41
N VAL A 131 -13.54 6.07 1.59
CA VAL A 131 -13.38 5.35 2.87
C VAL A 131 -14.66 4.53 3.14
N PRO A 132 -14.58 3.19 3.27
CA PRO A 132 -15.74 2.37 3.61
C PRO A 132 -16.12 2.57 5.09
N ALA A 133 -17.33 3.11 5.35
CA ALA A 133 -17.75 3.55 6.69
C ALA A 133 -17.79 2.44 7.76
N GLN A 134 -18.09 1.19 7.37
CA GLN A 134 -18.27 0.06 8.30
C GLN A 134 -17.24 -1.05 8.06
N SER A 135 -15.97 -0.68 7.90
CA SER A 135 -14.92 -1.65 7.61
C SER A 135 -13.95 -1.84 8.76
N ASP A 136 -13.96 -3.03 9.35
CA ASP A 136 -12.96 -3.43 10.35
C ASP A 136 -11.54 -3.33 9.80
N PHE A 137 -11.35 -3.62 8.50
CA PHE A 137 -10.06 -3.46 7.84
C PHE A 137 -9.55 -2.02 7.95
N TRP A 138 -10.38 -1.02 7.62
CA TRP A 138 -9.98 0.38 7.63
C TRP A 138 -9.77 0.91 9.06
N HIS A 139 -10.60 0.49 10.02
CA HIS A 139 -10.38 0.83 11.43
C HIS A 139 -9.08 0.25 12.00
N ASN A 140 -8.59 -0.84 11.40
CA ASN A 140 -7.31 -1.47 11.76
C ASN A 140 -6.16 -1.13 10.78
N ALA A 141 -6.37 -0.20 9.85
CA ALA A 141 -5.30 0.25 8.97
C ALA A 141 -4.23 1.01 9.79
N GLU A 142 -2.97 0.68 9.59
CA GLU A 142 -1.84 1.35 10.22
C GLU A 142 -1.60 2.74 9.60
N ALA A 143 -1.85 2.85 8.30
CA ALA A 143 -1.75 4.09 7.55
C ALA A 143 -2.65 4.07 6.31
N VAL A 144 -3.02 5.25 5.85
CA VAL A 144 -3.75 5.49 4.61
C VAL A 144 -2.96 6.45 3.72
N ILE A 145 -2.75 6.06 2.47
CA ILE A 145 -2.21 6.91 1.42
C ILE A 145 -3.38 7.59 0.71
N VAL A 146 -3.32 8.91 0.55
CA VAL A 146 -4.34 9.72 -0.10
C VAL A 146 -3.78 10.28 -1.40
N ASN A 147 -4.35 9.85 -2.52
CA ASN A 147 -3.96 10.24 -3.89
C ASN A 147 -5.07 11.03 -4.62
N ALA A 148 -6.04 11.56 -3.88
CA ALA A 148 -7.06 12.48 -4.35
C ALA A 148 -7.65 13.28 -3.17
N PRO A 149 -8.03 14.55 -3.35
CA PRO A 149 -8.78 15.29 -2.34
C PRO A 149 -10.22 14.76 -2.20
N GLY A 150 -10.93 15.19 -1.16
CA GLY A 150 -12.35 14.86 -0.92
C GLY A 150 -12.56 13.72 0.09
N HIS A 151 -11.53 13.36 0.86
CA HIS A 151 -11.57 12.27 1.84
C HIS A 151 -11.31 12.74 3.27
N GLY A 152 -11.00 14.02 3.48
CA GLY A 152 -10.51 14.55 4.74
C GLY A 152 -11.47 14.35 5.91
N ARG A 153 -12.78 14.59 5.71
CA ARG A 153 -13.79 14.34 6.76
C ARG A 153 -13.85 12.86 7.15
N ALA A 154 -14.00 11.97 6.18
CA ALA A 154 -14.12 10.53 6.44
C ALA A 154 -12.85 9.96 7.11
N LEU A 155 -11.68 10.47 6.73
CA LEU A 155 -10.41 10.09 7.38
C LEU A 155 -10.26 10.70 8.77
N ALA A 156 -10.72 11.93 9.00
CA ALA A 156 -10.74 12.54 10.32
C ALA A 156 -11.61 11.73 11.29
N ASP A 157 -12.77 11.27 10.83
CA ASP A 157 -13.65 10.40 11.60
C ASP A 157 -12.99 9.03 11.85
N LEU A 158 -12.40 8.40 10.81
CA LEU A 158 -11.72 7.11 10.91
C LEU A 158 -10.56 7.11 11.93
N PHE A 159 -9.74 8.16 11.92
CA PHE A 159 -8.57 8.27 12.80
C PHE A 159 -8.86 8.99 14.12
N GLY A 160 -10.07 9.53 14.32
CA GLY A 160 -10.40 10.37 15.47
C GLY A 160 -9.57 11.66 15.54
N ARG A 161 -9.23 12.23 14.38
CA ARG A 161 -8.24 13.31 14.25
C ARG A 161 -8.72 14.42 13.31
N PRO A 162 -9.22 15.55 13.84
CA PRO A 162 -9.72 16.67 13.02
C PRO A 162 -8.67 17.26 12.07
N ASP A 163 -7.37 17.22 12.44
CA ASP A 163 -6.29 17.76 11.62
C ASP A 163 -6.10 17.00 10.30
N VAL A 164 -6.61 15.77 10.19
CA VAL A 164 -6.57 14.97 8.95
C VAL A 164 -7.39 15.59 7.83
N SER A 165 -8.41 16.39 8.14
CA SER A 165 -9.20 17.12 7.13
C SER A 165 -8.35 17.95 6.16
N ARG A 166 -7.14 18.36 6.56
CA ARG A 166 -6.19 19.10 5.72
C ARG A 166 -5.77 18.37 4.44
N VAL A 167 -5.95 17.05 4.35
CA VAL A 167 -5.67 16.30 3.11
C VAL A 167 -6.58 16.73 1.95
N ASP A 168 -7.71 17.40 2.21
CA ASP A 168 -8.54 17.97 1.15
C ASP A 168 -7.92 19.20 0.49
N SER A 169 -6.90 19.80 1.12
CA SER A 169 -6.10 20.92 0.58
C SER A 169 -4.78 20.45 -0.05
N LEU A 170 -4.74 19.22 -0.58
CA LEU A 170 -3.57 18.66 -1.23
C LEU A 170 -3.14 19.53 -2.43
N PRO A 171 -1.88 20.03 -2.45
CA PRO A 171 -1.37 20.73 -3.62
C PRO A 171 -1.28 19.79 -4.83
N PRO A 172 -1.32 20.33 -6.07
CA PRO A 172 -1.13 19.52 -7.28
C PRO A 172 0.16 18.69 -7.23
N GLY A 173 0.05 17.39 -7.54
CA GLY A 173 1.18 16.46 -7.55
C GLY A 173 1.69 16.03 -6.17
N TYR A 174 1.04 16.43 -5.08
CA TYR A 174 1.28 15.92 -3.74
C TYR A 174 0.28 14.81 -3.38
N LEU A 175 0.75 13.90 -2.55
CA LEU A 175 -0.03 12.88 -1.85
C LEU A 175 0.06 13.14 -0.35
N ALA A 176 -0.84 12.51 0.41
CA ALA A 176 -0.72 12.45 1.86
C ALA A 176 -0.52 11.01 2.36
N LEU A 177 0.31 10.85 3.38
CA LEU A 177 0.34 9.66 4.22
C LEU A 177 -0.28 10.04 5.56
N VAL A 178 -1.39 9.40 5.91
CA VAL A 178 -2.09 9.59 7.17
C VAL A 178 -1.87 8.35 8.02
N ASP A 179 -1.34 8.53 9.23
CA ASP A 179 -1.26 7.47 10.23
C ASP A 179 -1.80 7.99 11.58
N ARG A 180 -1.69 7.19 12.64
CA ARG A 180 -2.18 7.57 13.97
C ARG A 180 -1.49 8.82 14.56
N TRP A 181 -0.30 9.16 14.09
CA TRP A 181 0.57 10.18 14.68
C TRP A 181 0.69 11.42 13.80
N ARG A 182 0.67 11.26 12.49
CA ARG A 182 0.92 12.37 11.55
C ARG A 182 0.10 12.30 10.28
N VAL A 183 0.06 13.45 9.61
CA VAL A 183 -0.32 13.59 8.20
C VAL A 183 0.91 14.16 7.49
N ALA A 184 1.57 13.38 6.65
CA ALA A 184 2.74 13.82 5.91
C ALA A 184 2.37 14.07 4.45
N LEU A 185 2.62 15.28 3.94
CA LEU A 185 2.43 15.60 2.53
C LEU A 185 3.74 15.34 1.78
N PHE A 186 3.67 14.65 0.64
CA PHE A 186 4.86 14.24 -0.09
C PHE A 186 4.63 14.14 -1.58
N ARG A 187 5.71 14.12 -2.35
CA ARG A 187 5.69 13.77 -3.78
C ARG A 187 6.30 12.39 -3.96
N LEU A 188 5.75 11.61 -4.90
CA LEU A 188 6.36 10.34 -5.27
C LEU A 188 7.79 10.59 -5.79
N ALA A 189 8.76 9.86 -5.27
CA ALA A 189 10.09 9.81 -5.84
C ALA A 189 10.13 8.62 -6.79
N LEU A 190 10.26 8.90 -8.09
CA LEU A 190 10.31 7.88 -9.13
C LEU A 190 11.69 7.91 -9.77
N THR A 191 12.35 6.77 -9.82
CA THR A 191 13.51 6.56 -10.69
C THR A 191 13.08 6.62 -12.17
N PRO A 192 13.99 6.83 -13.12
CA PRO A 192 13.66 6.77 -14.55
C PRO A 192 12.93 5.48 -14.94
N ALA A 193 13.41 4.32 -14.47
CA ALA A 193 12.77 3.03 -14.72
C ALA A 193 11.35 2.94 -14.13
N GLU A 194 11.11 3.54 -12.97
CA GLU A 194 9.78 3.59 -12.35
C GLU A 194 8.85 4.56 -13.07
N ASN A 195 9.36 5.70 -13.56
CA ASN A 195 8.58 6.60 -14.41
C ASN A 195 8.13 5.91 -15.69
N ASP A 196 9.06 5.23 -16.36
CA ASP A 196 8.76 4.43 -17.54
C ASP A 196 7.73 3.35 -17.21
N LEU A 197 7.83 2.70 -16.05
CA LEU A 197 6.88 1.68 -15.60
C LEU A 197 5.46 2.23 -15.39
N MET A 198 5.35 3.46 -14.89
CA MET A 198 4.06 4.09 -14.54
C MET A 198 3.36 4.77 -15.72
N ALA A 199 4.09 5.06 -16.81
CA ALA A 199 3.56 5.53 -18.09
C ALA A 199 2.87 4.40 -18.89
#